data_AF-A0A820L4Z6-F1
#
_entry.id   AF-A0A820L4Z6-F1
#
_cell.length_a   1.000
_cell.length_b   1.000
_cell.length_c   1.000
_cell.angle_alpha   90.00
_cell.angle_beta   90.00
_cell.angle_gamma   90.00
#
_symmetry.space_group_name_H-M   'P 1'
#
loop_
_entity.id
_entity.type
_entity.pdbx_description
1 polymer ?
#
loop_
_entity_poly.entity_id
_entity_poly.type
_entity_poly.pdbx_seq_one_letter_code
_entity_poly.pdbx_strand_id
1 'polypeptide(L)'
;DFKPDSKTGVNFPEEDKHPTINVPFGTPATVRGVSMPRDTTNNNVESFKVTFYGTNNEPINKQPLESTPSGGKNQPASLNPNNIPSDQLVKRVEITDIKTTDNQPPRGVVLDIKACTEAAAGTTGVSAGTTPVHGSEASHATGTGVTSASGSATGVTSASGSTTFGASGTTTKQCQEMEAVDDAVSKTITVTPKDIDQNKKGDFKPDSKTGVNFPEEDKHPTINVPFGTPATVRGVSMPRDTT
;
A
#
# COMPACT_ATOMS: atom_id res chain seq x y z
N ASP A 1 3.52 0.62 20.55
CA ASP A 1 4.15 0.46 19.22
C ASP A 1 3.19 -0.24 18.28
N PHE A 2 3.23 0.07 16.98
CA PHE A 2 2.36 -0.50 15.94
C PHE A 2 2.73 -1.93 15.51
N LYS A 3 3.49 -2.68 16.32
CA LYS A 3 4.01 -3.99 15.92
C LYS A 3 2.95 -5.08 16.02
N PRO A 4 2.92 -6.05 15.09
CA PRO A 4 2.03 -7.23 15.13
C PRO A 4 2.04 -8.02 16.43
N ASP A 5 3.21 -8.17 17.05
CA ASP A 5 3.40 -8.92 18.31
C ASP A 5 3.09 -8.10 19.58
N SER A 6 2.76 -6.81 19.43
CA SER A 6 2.47 -5.92 20.55
C SER A 6 1.30 -6.44 21.36
N LYS A 7 1.45 -6.46 22.69
CA LYS A 7 0.38 -6.84 23.63
C LYS A 7 -0.57 -5.69 23.95
N THR A 8 -0.19 -4.46 23.62
CA THR A 8 -0.98 -3.26 23.94
C THR A 8 -1.42 -2.49 22.69
N GLY A 9 -0.63 -2.50 21.62
CA GLY A 9 -0.86 -1.67 20.44
C GLY A 9 -0.76 -0.17 20.73
N VAL A 10 -1.37 0.64 19.86
CA VAL A 10 -1.45 2.10 19.96
C VAL A 10 -2.89 2.53 20.22
N ASN A 11 -3.08 3.40 21.22
CA ASN A 11 -4.35 4.05 21.51
C ASN A 11 -4.32 5.48 21.02
N PHE A 12 -5.36 5.88 20.29
CA PHE A 12 -5.51 7.23 19.79
C PHE A 12 -6.35 8.07 20.78
N PRO A 13 -6.08 9.37 20.91
CA PRO A 13 -6.83 10.27 21.79
C PRO A 13 -8.31 10.37 21.41
N GLU A 14 -9.15 10.86 22.34
CA GLU A 14 -10.61 10.96 22.15
C GLU A 14 -11.03 11.86 20.98
N GLU A 15 -10.22 12.87 20.72
CA GLU A 15 -10.36 13.81 19.62
C GLU A 15 -10.01 13.23 18.24
N ASP A 16 -9.22 12.15 18.17
CA ASP A 16 -8.70 11.59 16.91
C ASP A 16 -9.46 10.33 16.49
N LYS A 17 -10.64 10.53 15.91
CA LYS A 17 -11.52 9.44 15.44
C LYS A 17 -11.13 8.86 14.09
N HIS A 18 -10.34 9.60 13.30
CA HIS A 18 -9.98 9.22 11.93
C HIS A 18 -8.50 9.50 11.67
N PRO A 19 -7.59 8.84 12.41
CA PRO A 19 -6.17 9.02 12.20
C PRO A 19 -5.76 8.54 10.81
N THR A 20 -4.76 9.21 10.28
CA THR A 20 -3.95 8.83 9.13
C THR A 20 -2.62 8.32 9.65
N ILE A 21 -2.26 7.07 9.31
CA ILE A 21 -1.02 6.44 9.74
C ILE A 21 -0.09 6.32 8.53
N ASN A 22 1.09 6.93 8.64
CA ASN A 22 2.13 6.91 7.62
C ASN A 22 3.25 5.97 8.03
N VAL A 23 3.45 4.91 7.26
CA VAL A 23 4.48 3.88 7.48
C VAL A 23 5.57 4.00 6.41
N PRO A 24 6.70 4.66 6.70
CA PRO A 24 7.82 4.71 5.76
C PRO A 24 8.64 3.42 5.83
N PHE A 25 9.08 2.92 4.67
CA PHE A 25 10.05 1.83 4.61
C PHE A 25 11.46 2.39 4.50
N GLY A 26 12.37 1.89 5.35
CA GLY A 26 13.80 2.27 5.29
C GLY A 26 14.43 1.91 3.93
N THR A 27 14.02 0.77 3.36
CA THR A 27 14.37 0.34 2.01
C THR A 27 13.08 0.07 1.25
N PRO A 28 12.89 0.57 0.01
CA PRO A 28 11.71 0.28 -0.79
C PRO A 28 11.48 -1.24 -0.96
N ALA A 29 10.23 -1.66 -0.90
CA ALA A 29 9.84 -3.07 -0.87
C ALA A 29 8.56 -3.31 -1.67
N THR A 30 8.35 -4.54 -2.17
CA THR A 30 7.05 -4.95 -2.70
C THR A 30 6.13 -5.39 -1.56
N VAL A 31 4.93 -4.84 -1.48
CA VAL A 31 3.96 -5.20 -0.43
C VAL A 31 3.10 -6.38 -0.88
N ARG A 32 2.83 -7.30 0.04
CA ARG A 32 2.06 -8.54 -0.17
C ARG A 32 0.80 -8.60 0.69
N GLY A 33 0.81 -7.93 1.83
CA GLY A 33 -0.32 -7.90 2.75
C GLY A 33 -0.30 -6.67 3.64
N VAL A 34 -1.48 -6.17 3.97
CA VAL A 34 -1.70 -5.13 4.98
C VAL A 34 -2.92 -5.54 5.79
N SER A 35 -2.75 -5.69 7.10
CA SER A 35 -3.83 -6.02 8.01
C SER A 35 -3.66 -5.35 9.37
N MET A 36 -4.76 -5.30 10.12
CA MET A 36 -4.77 -4.86 11.51
C MET A 36 -5.24 -6.02 12.41
N PRO A 37 -4.28 -6.78 12.98
CA PRO A 37 -4.57 -7.86 13.91
C PRO A 37 -5.38 -7.43 15.14
N ARG A 38 -6.13 -8.39 15.70
CA ARG A 38 -7.06 -8.20 16.84
C ARG A 38 -6.95 -9.32 17.89
N ASP A 39 -6.09 -10.30 17.65
CA ASP A 39 -5.89 -11.48 18.47
C ASP A 39 -5.04 -11.19 19.71
N THR A 40 -4.15 -10.20 19.64
CA THR A 40 -3.19 -9.86 20.71
C THR A 40 -3.53 -8.60 21.50
N THR A 41 -4.47 -7.77 21.01
CA THR A 41 -4.81 -6.47 21.59
C THR A 41 -6.33 -6.26 21.68
N ASN A 42 -6.76 -5.16 22.29
CA ASN A 42 -8.16 -4.73 22.32
C ASN A 42 -8.57 -3.92 21.06
N ASN A 43 -7.97 -4.24 19.91
CA ASN A 43 -8.14 -3.49 18.67
C ASN A 43 -9.61 -3.42 18.22
N ASN A 44 -10.13 -2.20 18.08
CA ASN A 44 -11.51 -1.91 17.66
C ASN A 44 -11.63 -1.48 16.20
N VAL A 45 -10.56 -1.49 15.38
CA VAL A 45 -10.59 -1.06 13.97
C VAL A 45 -11.36 -2.04 13.11
N GLU A 46 -12.51 -1.63 12.60
CA GLU A 46 -13.41 -2.39 11.73
C GLU A 46 -12.92 -2.42 10.28
N SER A 47 -12.53 -1.27 9.74
CA SER A 47 -12.05 -1.14 8.36
C SER A 47 -11.15 0.09 8.20
N PHE A 48 -10.36 0.12 7.15
CA PHE A 48 -9.44 1.20 6.81
C PHE A 48 -9.23 1.29 5.30
N LYS A 49 -8.65 2.40 4.83
CA LYS A 49 -8.21 2.59 3.45
C LYS A 49 -6.71 2.73 3.35
N VAL A 50 -6.14 2.36 2.21
CA VAL A 50 -4.69 2.39 1.99
C VAL A 50 -4.31 3.06 0.67
N THR A 51 -3.32 3.95 0.76
CA THR A 51 -2.58 4.49 -0.38
C THR A 51 -1.13 4.05 -0.32
N PHE A 52 -0.66 3.40 -1.37
CA PHE A 52 0.74 3.02 -1.55
C PHE A 52 1.47 4.13 -2.30
N TYR A 53 2.66 4.49 -1.83
CA TYR A 53 3.50 5.50 -2.48
C TYR A 53 4.78 4.86 -3.01
N GLY A 54 5.10 5.18 -4.27
CA GLY A 54 6.31 4.74 -4.93
C GLY A 54 7.57 5.44 -4.42
N THR A 55 8.72 5.09 -5.00
CA THR A 55 10.03 5.68 -4.64
C THR A 55 10.12 7.18 -4.93
N ASN A 56 9.33 7.67 -5.88
CA ASN A 56 9.16 9.08 -6.23
C ASN A 56 8.18 9.85 -5.31
N ASN A 57 7.62 9.19 -4.29
CA ASN A 57 6.56 9.71 -3.42
C ASN A 57 5.23 10.00 -4.12
N GLU A 58 4.98 9.45 -5.31
CA GLU A 58 3.67 9.54 -5.95
C GLU A 58 2.80 8.34 -5.56
N PRO A 59 1.46 8.53 -5.47
CA PRO A 59 0.53 7.42 -5.26
C PRO A 59 0.62 6.40 -6.40
N ILE A 60 0.80 5.13 -6.05
CA ILE A 60 0.79 4.00 -6.99
C ILE A 60 -0.65 3.68 -7.40
N ASN A 61 -1.56 3.60 -6.44
CA ASN A 61 -2.97 3.37 -6.69
C ASN A 61 -3.71 4.69 -6.91
N LYS A 62 -4.53 4.75 -7.97
CA LYS A 62 -5.31 5.95 -8.34
C LYS A 62 -6.37 6.33 -7.32
N GLN A 63 -6.89 5.36 -6.58
CA GLN A 63 -7.84 5.53 -5.48
C GLN A 63 -7.40 4.67 -4.30
N PRO A 64 -7.63 5.11 -3.05
CA PRO A 64 -7.32 4.32 -1.87
C PRO A 64 -8.00 2.95 -1.90
N LEU A 65 -7.27 1.89 -1.57
CA LEU A 65 -7.81 0.54 -1.48
C LEU A 65 -8.53 0.35 -0.16
N GLU A 66 -9.75 -0.16 -0.19
CA GLU A 66 -10.51 -0.46 1.02
C GLU A 66 -10.18 -1.86 1.56
N SER A 67 -10.06 -1.96 2.88
CA SER A 67 -9.95 -3.26 3.56
C SER A 67 -11.27 -4.01 3.54
N THR A 68 -11.20 -5.34 3.50
CA THR A 68 -12.31 -6.17 3.97
C THR A 68 -12.54 -5.88 5.46
N PRO A 69 -13.79 -5.58 5.88
CA PRO A 69 -14.09 -5.34 7.28
C PRO A 69 -13.76 -6.54 8.17
N SER A 70 -13.38 -6.25 9.41
CA SER A 70 -13.19 -7.26 10.44
C SER A 70 -14.50 -8.03 10.72
N GLY A 71 -14.42 -9.35 10.90
CA GLY A 71 -15.57 -10.19 11.25
C GLY A 71 -15.60 -10.67 12.70
N GLY A 72 -14.89 -9.98 13.61
CA GLY A 72 -14.83 -10.34 15.04
C GLY A 72 -13.42 -10.19 15.61
N LYS A 73 -13.14 -10.86 16.74
CA LYS A 73 -11.82 -10.82 17.41
C LYS A 73 -10.72 -11.58 16.66
N ASN A 74 -11.08 -12.63 15.92
CA ASN A 74 -10.10 -13.50 15.24
C ASN A 74 -10.02 -13.25 13.72
N GLN A 75 -10.78 -12.29 13.21
CA GLN A 75 -10.78 -11.94 11.79
C GLN A 75 -10.35 -10.48 11.66
N PRO A 76 -9.08 -10.23 11.30
CA PRO A 76 -8.56 -8.88 11.18
C PRO A 76 -9.24 -8.15 10.02
N ALA A 77 -9.24 -6.81 10.10
CA ALA A 77 -9.44 -6.01 8.91
C ALA A 77 -8.19 -6.15 8.02
N SER A 78 -8.37 -6.43 6.73
CA SER A 78 -7.25 -6.70 5.82
C SER A 78 -7.55 -6.29 4.40
N LEU A 79 -6.54 -5.80 3.68
CA LEU A 79 -6.66 -5.59 2.24
C LEU A 79 -6.82 -6.91 1.49
N ASN A 80 -7.56 -6.88 0.38
CA ASN A 80 -7.56 -7.98 -0.57
C ASN A 80 -6.18 -8.07 -1.25
N PRO A 81 -5.44 -9.19 -1.12
CA PRO A 81 -4.10 -9.33 -1.69
C PRO A 81 -4.04 -9.11 -3.20
N ASN A 82 -5.13 -9.40 -3.93
CA ASN A 82 -5.19 -9.22 -5.38
C ASN A 82 -5.22 -7.76 -5.81
N ASN A 83 -5.57 -6.84 -4.90
CA ASN A 83 -5.63 -5.41 -5.19
C ASN A 83 -4.30 -4.71 -4.84
N ILE A 84 -3.38 -5.39 -4.14
CA ILE A 84 -2.11 -4.81 -3.71
C ILE A 84 -1.14 -4.77 -4.92
N PRO A 85 -0.44 -3.64 -5.16
CA PRO A 85 0.50 -3.48 -6.28
C PRO A 85 1.81 -4.25 -6.01
N SER A 86 1.72 -5.58 -6.07
CA SER A 86 2.74 -6.49 -5.57
C SER A 86 3.97 -6.63 -6.50
N ASP A 87 3.96 -5.95 -7.64
CA ASP A 87 5.03 -5.81 -8.62
C ASP A 87 5.76 -4.45 -8.54
N GLN A 88 5.27 -3.52 -7.71
CA GLN A 88 5.85 -2.18 -7.57
C GLN A 88 6.58 -1.99 -6.26
N LEU A 89 7.69 -1.24 -6.33
CA LEU A 89 8.43 -0.82 -5.14
C LEU A 89 7.68 0.29 -4.41
N VAL A 90 7.22 -0.03 -3.21
CA VAL A 90 6.58 0.90 -2.27
C VAL A 90 7.67 1.46 -1.36
N LYS A 91 7.64 2.77 -1.12
CA LYS A 91 8.50 3.47 -0.14
C LYS A 91 7.72 3.87 1.11
N ARG A 92 6.40 4.06 1.00
CA ARG A 92 5.53 4.44 2.11
C ARG A 92 4.13 3.87 1.91
N VAL A 93 3.54 3.42 3.01
CA VAL A 93 2.12 3.05 3.10
C VAL A 93 1.42 4.11 3.93
N GLU A 94 0.35 4.68 3.41
CA GLU A 94 -0.54 5.60 4.14
C GLU A 94 -1.87 4.89 4.38
N ILE A 95 -2.31 4.87 5.64
CA ILE A 95 -3.54 4.23 6.07
C ILE A 95 -4.48 5.32 6.58
N THR A 96 -5.68 5.41 6.04
CA THR A 96 -6.66 6.48 6.32
C THR A 96 -8.05 5.91 6.55
N ASP A 97 -9.02 6.79 6.82
CA ASP A 97 -10.45 6.46 6.92
C ASP A 97 -10.73 5.27 7.85
N ILE A 98 -10.00 5.22 8.97
CA ILE A 98 -10.13 4.16 9.95
C ILE A 98 -11.52 4.26 10.59
N LYS A 99 -12.32 3.19 10.44
CA LYS A 99 -13.63 3.01 11.08
C LYS A 99 -13.48 2.02 12.23
N THR A 100 -14.22 2.23 13.31
CA THR A 100 -14.18 1.38 14.50
C THR A 100 -15.53 0.72 14.77
N THR A 101 -15.50 -0.48 15.35
CA THR A 101 -16.72 -1.28 15.61
C THR A 101 -17.67 -0.65 16.64
N ASP A 102 -17.19 0.32 17.40
CA ASP A 102 -17.90 0.95 18.51
C ASP A 102 -18.00 2.48 18.39
N ASN A 103 -17.63 3.05 17.23
CA ASN A 103 -17.61 4.50 16.97
C ASN A 103 -16.76 5.31 17.96
N GLN A 104 -15.85 4.66 18.68
CA GLN A 104 -14.84 5.29 19.53
C GLN A 104 -13.54 5.47 18.76
N PRO A 105 -12.62 6.33 19.22
CA PRO A 105 -11.29 6.42 18.64
C PRO A 105 -10.61 5.05 18.51
N PRO A 106 -9.74 4.86 17.51
CA PRO A 106 -8.98 3.62 17.39
C PRO A 106 -8.16 3.35 18.65
N ARG A 107 -8.19 2.12 19.13
CA ARG A 107 -7.40 1.66 20.28
C ARG A 107 -6.80 0.31 19.99
N GLY A 108 -5.74 -0.04 20.71
CA GLY A 108 -5.05 -1.32 20.54
C GLY A 108 -4.48 -1.54 19.14
N VAL A 109 -4.30 -0.49 18.35
CA VAL A 109 -3.98 -0.62 16.93
C VAL A 109 -2.59 -1.19 16.76
N VAL A 110 -2.51 -2.26 15.97
CA VAL A 110 -1.29 -2.93 15.52
C VAL A 110 -1.37 -3.08 14.00
N LEU A 111 -0.23 -2.98 13.33
CA LEU A 111 -0.13 -3.05 11.88
C LEU A 111 0.72 -4.25 11.48
N ASP A 112 0.14 -5.19 10.74
CA ASP A 112 0.87 -6.26 10.08
C ASP A 112 0.96 -5.94 8.58
N ILE A 113 2.17 -5.58 8.14
CA ILE A 113 2.49 -5.35 6.74
C ILE A 113 3.50 -6.39 6.32
N LYS A 114 3.12 -7.20 5.34
CA LYS A 114 3.98 -8.23 4.74
C LYS A 114 4.63 -7.64 3.49
N ALA A 115 5.95 -7.58 3.45
CA ALA A 115 6.68 -7.03 2.32
C ALA A 115 7.92 -7.87 1.97
N CYS A 116 8.44 -7.66 0.76
CA CYS A 116 9.70 -8.22 0.29
C CYS A 116 10.66 -7.12 -0.17
N THR A 117 11.90 -7.17 0.30
CA THR A 117 12.97 -6.22 -0.05
C THR A 117 13.93 -6.74 -1.12
N GLU A 118 13.60 -7.82 -1.84
CA GLU A 118 14.49 -8.28 -2.92
C GLU A 118 14.64 -7.17 -3.96
N ALA A 119 15.90 -6.79 -4.22
CA ALA A 119 16.23 -5.80 -5.23
C ALA A 119 15.53 -6.19 -6.52
N ALA A 120 14.64 -5.34 -7.03
CA ALA A 120 14.06 -5.52 -8.34
C ALA A 120 15.24 -5.56 -9.33
N ALA A 121 15.64 -6.77 -9.74
CA ALA A 121 16.62 -6.95 -10.78
C ALA A 121 16.05 -6.26 -12.01
N GLY A 122 16.73 -5.20 -12.45
CA GLY A 122 16.19 -4.20 -13.36
C GLY A 122 15.60 -4.83 -14.62
N THR A 123 14.37 -4.44 -14.94
CA THR A 123 13.96 -4.36 -16.33
C THR A 123 14.76 -3.24 -16.96
N THR A 124 15.92 -3.56 -17.52
CA THR A 124 16.64 -2.71 -18.46
C THR A 124 15.64 -2.31 -19.55
N GLY A 125 15.28 -1.02 -19.57
CA GLY A 125 14.53 -0.44 -20.66
C GLY A 125 15.28 -0.72 -21.96
N VAL A 126 14.66 -1.48 -22.85
CA VAL A 126 15.08 -1.51 -24.26
C VAL A 126 14.64 -0.17 -24.83
N SER A 127 15.53 0.81 -24.72
CA SER A 127 15.48 2.03 -25.51
C SER A 127 15.55 1.63 -26.97
N ALA A 128 14.44 1.71 -27.68
CA ALA A 128 14.37 1.55 -29.13
C ALA A 128 15.11 2.72 -29.80
N GLY A 129 16.43 2.63 -29.87
CA GLY A 129 17.28 3.48 -30.69
C GLY A 129 17.18 3.03 -32.14
N THR A 130 16.62 3.90 -32.98
CA THR A 130 16.59 3.80 -34.43
C THR A 130 18.00 3.85 -35.03
N THR A 131 18.32 2.93 -35.92
CA THR A 131 19.48 3.04 -36.84
C THR A 131 19.04 2.69 -38.27
N PRO A 132 19.28 3.57 -39.27
CA PRO A 132 19.12 3.23 -40.68
C PRO A 132 20.44 2.78 -41.35
N VAL A 133 20.28 1.81 -42.27
CA VAL A 133 20.96 1.63 -43.57
C VAL A 133 22.43 1.15 -43.61
N HIS A 134 22.62 0.01 -44.30
CA HIS A 134 23.51 -0.34 -45.44
C HIS A 134 23.98 -1.80 -45.26
N GLY A 135 23.97 -2.77 -46.18
CA GLY A 135 23.74 -2.88 -47.62
C GLY A 135 24.55 -4.11 -48.10
N SER A 136 23.99 -4.94 -49.00
CA SER A 136 24.65 -5.96 -49.89
C SER A 136 25.46 -7.12 -49.26
N GLU A 137 25.56 -8.35 -49.75
CA GLU A 137 25.02 -9.17 -50.87
C GLU A 137 25.43 -10.64 -50.59
N ALA A 138 24.66 -11.62 -51.12
CA ALA A 138 25.04 -12.93 -51.72
C ALA A 138 26.26 -13.75 -51.21
N SER A 139 26.35 -15.09 -51.16
CA SER A 139 25.54 -16.24 -51.61
C SER A 139 26.38 -17.55 -51.47
N HIS A 140 25.73 -18.73 -51.59
CA HIS A 140 26.31 -20.06 -51.98
C HIS A 140 27.27 -20.78 -51.00
N ALA A 141 27.34 -22.12 -50.84
CA ALA A 141 26.87 -23.26 -51.64
C ALA A 141 26.64 -24.54 -50.79
N THR A 142 25.91 -25.45 -51.42
CA THR A 142 25.43 -26.81 -51.10
C THR A 142 26.54 -27.89 -51.01
N GLY A 143 26.28 -29.01 -50.32
CA GLY A 143 27.08 -30.24 -50.42
C GLY A 143 26.42 -31.48 -49.78
N THR A 144 25.95 -32.37 -50.64
CA THR A 144 25.17 -33.60 -50.40
C THR A 144 26.05 -34.81 -50.04
N GLY A 145 25.53 -35.80 -49.28
CA GLY A 145 26.16 -37.11 -49.10
C GLY A 145 25.20 -38.15 -48.48
N VAL A 146 24.99 -39.26 -49.20
CA VAL A 146 23.95 -40.31 -49.04
C VAL A 146 24.51 -41.56 -48.32
N THR A 147 23.66 -42.41 -47.70
CA THR A 147 23.48 -43.90 -47.94
C THR A 147 23.08 -44.73 -46.68
N SER A 148 21.85 -45.33 -46.73
CA SER A 148 21.34 -46.70 -46.31
C SER A 148 21.69 -47.35 -44.95
N ALA A 149 20.90 -48.22 -44.26
CA ALA A 149 19.56 -48.83 -44.43
C ALA A 149 19.12 -49.66 -43.17
N SER A 150 17.84 -50.07 -43.16
CA SER A 150 17.15 -51.16 -42.42
C SER A 150 16.68 -50.88 -40.97
N GLY A 151 15.45 -51.18 -40.53
CA GLY A 151 14.25 -51.72 -41.19
C GLY A 151 13.10 -51.94 -40.18
N SER A 152 11.86 -51.90 -40.71
CA SER A 152 10.66 -52.64 -40.30
C SER A 152 9.65 -52.09 -39.26
N ALA A 153 8.38 -52.12 -39.74
CA ALA A 153 7.08 -52.22 -39.07
C ALA A 153 6.33 -50.96 -38.58
N THR A 154 5.61 -50.35 -39.53
CA THR A 154 4.16 -49.97 -39.52
C THR A 154 3.41 -49.74 -38.21
N GLY A 155 2.88 -48.52 -38.10
CA GLY A 155 1.68 -48.15 -37.35
C GLY A 155 1.27 -46.70 -37.68
N VAL A 156 0.39 -46.52 -38.67
CA VAL A 156 -0.10 -45.22 -39.17
C VAL A 156 -1.23 -44.70 -38.28
N THR A 157 -1.20 -43.42 -37.88
CA THR A 157 -2.36 -42.49 -37.97
C THR A 157 -2.00 -41.02 -37.65
N SER A 158 -2.14 -40.17 -38.67
CA SER A 158 -2.73 -38.81 -38.70
C SER A 158 -2.15 -37.61 -37.92
N ALA A 159 -1.37 -36.81 -38.65
CA ALA A 159 -1.45 -35.35 -38.87
C ALA A 159 -2.11 -34.38 -37.85
N SER A 160 -1.32 -33.43 -37.34
CA SER A 160 -1.39 -32.00 -37.74
C SER A 160 -0.37 -31.16 -36.95
N GLY A 161 0.65 -30.65 -37.62
CA GLY A 161 1.56 -29.66 -37.06
C GLY A 161 0.90 -28.28 -37.09
N SER A 162 0.77 -27.68 -35.90
CA SER A 162 0.52 -26.24 -35.75
C SER A 162 1.56 -25.70 -34.78
N THR A 163 2.40 -24.81 -35.29
CA THR A 163 3.42 -24.08 -34.56
C THR A 163 2.78 -23.27 -33.44
N THR A 164 3.02 -23.65 -32.18
CA THR A 164 2.67 -22.81 -31.05
C THR A 164 3.97 -22.33 -30.40
N PHE A 165 4.19 -21.02 -30.46
CA PHE A 165 5.16 -20.32 -29.65
C PHE A 165 4.93 -20.72 -28.19
N GLY A 166 5.86 -21.50 -27.63
CA GLY A 166 5.87 -21.78 -26.20
C GLY A 166 6.11 -20.45 -25.47
N ALA A 167 5.03 -19.86 -24.96
CA ALA A 167 5.11 -18.81 -23.97
C ALA A 167 5.96 -19.36 -22.82
N SER A 168 7.20 -18.89 -22.74
CA SER A 168 8.03 -19.09 -21.56
C SER A 168 7.33 -18.36 -20.42
N GLY A 169 6.50 -19.10 -19.69
CA GLY A 169 5.93 -18.63 -18.44
C GLY A 169 7.07 -18.43 -17.48
N THR A 170 7.57 -17.19 -17.40
CA THR A 170 8.45 -16.77 -16.30
C THR A 170 7.61 -16.86 -15.04
N THR A 171 7.73 -17.96 -14.31
CA THR A 171 7.24 -18.02 -12.94
C THR A 171 8.14 -17.07 -12.15
N THR A 172 7.64 -15.86 -11.87
CA THR A 172 8.35 -14.90 -11.02
C THR A 172 8.59 -15.59 -9.69
N LYS A 173 9.86 -15.77 -9.34
CA LYS A 173 10.26 -16.36 -8.06
C LYS A 173 9.59 -15.54 -6.96
N GLN A 174 8.74 -16.17 -6.15
CA GLN A 174 8.17 -15.51 -4.98
C GLN A 174 9.31 -15.23 -3.99
N CYS A 175 9.53 -13.96 -3.68
CA CYS A 175 10.48 -13.50 -2.68
C CYS A 175 10.08 -13.99 -1.28
N GLN A 176 11.05 -14.14 -0.38
CA GLN A 176 10.76 -14.47 1.01
C GLN A 176 9.97 -13.33 1.65
N GLU A 177 8.74 -13.63 2.08
CA GLU A 177 7.87 -12.69 2.79
C GLU A 177 8.48 -12.34 4.15
N MET A 178 8.57 -11.05 4.46
CA MET A 178 9.06 -10.52 5.73
C MET A 178 8.05 -9.54 6.33
N GLU A 179 8.04 -9.47 7.65
CA GLU A 179 7.28 -8.47 8.40
C GLU A 179 7.96 -7.11 8.25
N ALA A 180 7.24 -6.14 7.67
CA ALA A 180 7.78 -4.83 7.35
C ALA A 180 7.68 -3.83 8.51
N VAL A 181 6.88 -4.13 9.54
CA VAL A 181 6.68 -3.27 10.72
C VAL A 181 7.43 -3.86 11.90
N ASP A 182 8.74 -3.64 11.94
CA ASP A 182 9.62 -4.05 13.03
C ASP A 182 9.86 -2.94 14.07
N ASP A 183 10.77 -3.18 15.02
CA ASP A 183 11.24 -2.22 16.03
C ASP A 183 11.81 -0.91 15.48
N ALA A 184 12.44 -0.94 14.31
CA ALA A 184 13.02 0.26 13.71
C ALA A 184 11.95 1.03 12.94
N VAL A 185 11.14 0.35 12.13
CA VAL A 185 10.07 0.95 11.33
C VAL A 185 8.95 1.49 12.21
N SER A 186 8.56 0.77 13.27
CA SER A 186 7.50 1.23 14.19
C SER A 186 7.80 2.59 14.83
N LYS A 187 9.09 2.94 15.01
CA LYS A 187 9.53 4.24 15.56
C LYS A 187 9.55 5.37 14.53
N THR A 188 9.48 5.05 13.24
CA THR A 188 9.42 6.04 12.15
C THR A 188 7.99 6.26 11.63
N ILE A 189 7.03 5.48 12.11
CA ILE A 189 5.61 5.68 11.82
C ILE A 189 5.18 7.03 12.37
N THR A 190 4.47 7.79 11.53
CA THR A 190 3.85 9.06 11.92
C THR A 190 2.34 8.97 11.82
N VAL A 191 1.65 9.76 12.65
CA VAL A 191 0.19 9.82 12.72
C VAL A 191 -0.25 11.27 12.55
N THR A 192 -1.29 11.49 11.76
CA THR A 192 -1.95 12.80 11.58
C THR A 192 -3.47 12.64 11.64
N PRO A 193 -4.25 13.66 12.01
CA PRO A 193 -3.81 14.95 12.50
C PRO A 193 -3.31 14.88 13.94
N LYS A 194 -2.31 15.70 14.27
CA LYS A 194 -1.85 15.84 15.65
C LYS A 194 -2.75 16.85 16.36
N ASP A 195 -3.25 16.47 17.54
CA ASP A 195 -4.09 17.37 18.32
C ASP A 195 -3.35 18.68 18.64
N ILE A 196 -4.11 19.78 18.63
CA ILE A 196 -3.57 21.08 19.02
C ILE A 196 -3.35 21.11 20.53
N ASP A 197 -2.32 21.84 20.96
CA ASP A 197 -2.01 22.02 22.38
C ASP A 197 -3.28 22.41 23.16
N GLN A 198 -3.59 21.65 24.22
CA GLN A 198 -4.78 21.86 25.05
C GLN A 198 -4.88 23.30 25.57
N ASN A 199 -3.74 23.96 25.84
CA ASN A 199 -3.70 25.34 26.30
C ASN A 199 -4.14 26.34 25.23
N LYS A 200 -4.05 25.97 23.94
CA LYS A 200 -4.48 26.79 22.81
C LYS A 200 -5.90 26.49 22.36
N LYS A 201 -6.52 25.40 22.80
CA LYS A 201 -7.93 25.07 22.45
C LYS A 201 -8.91 26.18 22.88
N GLY A 202 -8.60 26.92 23.95
CA GLY A 202 -9.39 28.09 24.38
C GLY A 202 -9.36 29.28 23.40
N ASP A 203 -8.46 29.27 22.43
CA ASP A 203 -8.38 30.25 21.35
C ASP A 203 -9.18 29.82 20.10
N PHE A 204 -9.80 28.64 20.13
CA PHE A 204 -10.78 28.16 19.14
C PHE A 204 -12.18 28.74 19.38
N LYS A 205 -12.24 30.05 19.69
CA LYS A 205 -13.47 30.80 19.96
C LYS A 205 -13.63 31.96 18.96
N PRO A 206 -14.86 32.36 18.60
CA PRO A 206 -15.08 33.38 17.57
C PRO A 206 -14.47 34.75 17.86
N ASP A 207 -14.28 35.09 19.14
CA ASP A 207 -13.72 36.35 19.63
C ASP A 207 -12.20 36.27 19.90
N SER A 208 -11.56 35.17 19.51
CA SER A 208 -10.11 35.00 19.63
C SER A 208 -9.36 35.94 18.69
N LYS A 209 -8.37 36.68 19.21
CA LYS A 209 -7.50 37.57 18.42
C LYS A 209 -6.30 36.86 17.80
N THR A 210 -5.94 35.69 18.31
CA THR A 210 -4.77 34.91 17.92
C THR A 210 -5.13 33.66 17.13
N GLY A 211 -6.32 33.12 17.36
CA GLY A 211 -6.73 31.83 16.79
C GLY A 211 -5.83 30.68 17.26
N VAL A 212 -5.84 29.58 16.52
CA VAL A 212 -4.91 28.47 16.73
C VAL A 212 -4.15 28.16 15.45
N ASN A 213 -2.93 27.69 15.62
CA ASN A 213 -2.13 27.16 14.52
C ASN A 213 -2.10 25.64 14.62
N PHE A 214 -2.47 24.98 13.53
CA PHE A 214 -2.26 23.54 13.39
C PHE A 214 -0.77 23.27 13.13
N PRO A 215 -0.27 22.09 13.55
CA PRO A 215 1.07 21.63 13.19
C PRO A 215 1.28 21.68 11.66
N GLU A 216 2.51 21.99 11.22
CA GLU A 216 2.79 22.18 9.79
C GLU A 216 2.59 20.90 8.96
N GLU A 217 2.74 19.75 9.61
CA GLU A 217 2.48 18.42 9.08
C GLU A 217 0.98 18.16 8.78
N ASP A 218 0.07 18.88 9.41
CA ASP A 218 -1.39 18.70 9.27
C ASP A 218 -1.96 19.60 8.17
N LYS A 219 -1.72 19.23 6.91
CA LYS A 219 -2.22 19.99 5.74
C LYS A 219 -3.74 19.97 5.56
N HIS A 220 -4.42 19.00 6.17
CA HIS A 220 -5.87 18.81 6.11
C HIS A 220 -6.42 18.52 7.51
N PRO A 221 -6.46 19.51 8.42
CA PRO A 221 -6.91 19.29 9.78
C PRO A 221 -8.42 18.99 9.79
N THR A 222 -8.81 18.02 10.62
CA THR A 222 -10.23 17.77 10.94
C THR A 222 -10.56 18.43 12.27
N ILE A 223 -11.57 19.30 12.29
CA ILE A 223 -12.02 19.99 13.52
C ILE A 223 -13.29 19.32 14.01
N ASN A 224 -13.21 18.69 15.18
CA ASN A 224 -14.35 18.04 15.81
C ASN A 224 -14.86 18.89 16.98
N VAL A 225 -16.10 19.39 16.91
CA VAL A 225 -16.71 20.24 17.95
C VAL A 225 -17.79 19.45 18.69
N PRO A 226 -17.54 18.97 19.92
CA PRO A 226 -18.54 18.28 20.72
C PRO A 226 -19.56 19.28 21.28
N PHE A 227 -20.86 18.97 21.13
CA PHE A 227 -21.93 19.72 21.78
C PHE A 227 -22.30 19.05 23.11
N GLY A 228 -22.31 19.82 24.21
CA GLY A 228 -22.67 19.29 25.54
C GLY A 228 -24.12 18.81 25.66
N THR A 229 -25.00 19.28 24.77
CA THR A 229 -26.37 18.80 24.59
C THR A 229 -26.70 18.75 23.10
N PRO A 230 -27.56 17.82 22.64
CA PRO A 230 -27.99 17.77 21.25
C PRO A 230 -28.57 19.12 20.79
N ALA A 231 -28.07 19.63 19.66
CA ALA A 231 -28.48 20.92 19.10
C ALA A 231 -28.60 20.84 17.58
N THR A 232 -29.49 21.67 17.01
CA THR A 232 -29.59 21.83 15.56
C THR A 232 -28.54 22.83 15.09
N VAL A 233 -27.61 22.38 14.25
CA VAL A 233 -26.61 23.25 13.60
C VAL A 233 -27.32 24.13 12.57
N ARG A 234 -27.24 25.46 12.74
CA ARG A 234 -27.85 26.44 11.84
C ARG A 234 -26.90 27.03 10.80
N GLY A 235 -25.60 26.87 11.00
CA GLY A 235 -24.56 27.36 10.11
C GLY A 235 -23.19 27.14 10.72
N VAL A 236 -22.19 27.08 9.86
CA VAL A 236 -20.77 27.03 10.23
C VAL A 236 -20.09 28.17 9.49
N SER A 237 -19.37 29.03 10.22
CA SER A 237 -18.59 30.11 9.66
C SER A 237 -17.15 30.04 10.17
N MET A 238 -16.21 30.33 9.28
CA MET A 238 -14.81 30.54 9.61
C MET A 238 -14.49 32.00 9.30
N PRO A 239 -14.64 32.91 10.29
CA PRO A 239 -14.37 34.32 10.05
C PRO A 239 -12.89 34.47 9.69
N ARG A 240 -12.63 35.20 8.60
CA ARG A 240 -11.29 35.70 8.29
C ARG A 240 -11.24 37.10 8.88
N ASP A 241 -10.63 37.27 10.04
CA ASP A 241 -10.31 38.61 10.50
C ASP A 241 -9.15 39.15 9.66
N THR A 242 -9.29 40.42 9.26
CA THR A 242 -8.37 41.16 8.40
C THR A 242 -7.03 41.38 9.11
N THR A 243 -6.08 40.48 8.90
CA THR A 243 -4.65 40.73 9.13
C THR A 243 -3.87 40.33 7.90
#